data_AF-I5BYW3-F1
#
_entry.id   AF-I5BYW3-F1
#
_cell.length_a   1.000
_cell.length_b   1.000
_cell.length_c   1.000
_cell.angle_alpha   90.00
_cell.angle_beta   90.00
_cell.angle_gamma   90.00
#
_symmetry.space_group_name_H-M   'P 1'
#
loop_
_entity.id
_entity.type
_entity.pdbx_description
1 polymer ?
#
loop_
_entity_poly.entity_id
_entity_poly.type
_entity_poly.pdbx_seq_one_letter_code
_entity_poly.pdbx_strand_id
1 'polypeptide(L)' 'MRNFLVVDSGNTWVKAALFQEDSLQEVFISEDLREVLRWAQGFSYQEALVSSVKYDVAEIQAVFGSDVRILGPETLCPYR' A
#
# COMPACT_ATOMS: atom_id res chain seq x y z
N MET A 1 -15.86 -5.43 -10.33
CA MET A 1 -14.66 -4.59 -10.53
C MET A 1 -13.76 -4.77 -9.33
N ARG A 2 -12.47 -5.01 -9.55
CA ARG A 2 -11.48 -5.18 -8.48
C ARG A 2 -10.75 -3.87 -8.26
N ASN A 3 -10.67 -3.43 -7.02
CA ASN A 3 -9.97 -2.25 -6.58
C ASN A 3 -8.80 -2.68 -5.70
N PHE A 4 -7.62 -2.13 -5.95
CA PHE A 4 -6.39 -2.46 -5.23
C PHE A 4 -5.76 -1.19 -4.70
N LEU A 5 -5.30 -1.24 -3.45
CA LEU A 5 -4.48 -0.19 -2.88
C LEU A 5 -3.01 -0.62 -2.97
N VAL A 6 -2.18 0.19 -3.61
CA VAL A 6 -0.73 -0.01 -3.65
C VAL A 6 -0.06 1.10 -2.85
N VAL A 7 0.79 0.72 -1.90
CA VAL A 7 1.55 1.65 -1.06
C VAL A 7 3.04 1.36 -1.22
N ASP A 8 3.79 2.37 -1.62
CA ASP A 8 5.25 2.36 -1.70
C ASP A 8 5.83 3.35 -0.69
N SER A 9 6.53 2.82 0.30
CA SER A 9 7.09 3.59 1.41
C SER A 9 8.61 3.64 1.34
N GLY A 10 9.11 4.77 0.82
CA GLY A 10 10.52 5.15 0.92
C GLY A 10 10.88 5.69 2.31
N ASN A 11 12.14 6.12 2.49
CA ASN A 11 12.63 6.68 3.75
C ASN A 11 11.96 8.01 4.15
N THR A 12 11.58 8.82 3.16
CA THR A 12 10.95 10.13 3.39
C THR A 12 9.45 10.05 3.15
N TRP A 13 9.06 9.64 1.95
CA TRP A 13 7.69 9.69 1.47
C TRP A 13 7.05 8.30 1.40
N VAL A 14 5.77 8.26 1.71
CA VAL A 14 4.85 7.17 1.45
C VAL A 14 3.93 7.61 0.31
N LYS A 15 3.98 6.87 -0.79
CA LYS A 15 3.10 7.06 -1.95
C LYS A 15 2.06 5.97 -1.94
N ALA A 16 0.80 6.34 -2.11
CA ALA A 16 -0.31 5.42 -2.19
C ALA A 16 -1.09 5.67 -3.48
N ALA A 17 -1.55 4.59 -4.11
CA ALA A 17 -2.27 4.62 -5.36
C ALA A 17 -3.45 3.65 -5.29
N LEU A 18 -4.65 4.15 -5.61
CA LEU A 18 -5.83 3.32 -5.79
C LEU A 18 -5.95 2.95 -7.27
N PHE A 19 -5.97 1.66 -7.54
CA PHE A 19 -6.24 1.10 -8.86
C PHE A 19 -7.65 0.52 -8.91
N GLN A 20 -8.31 0.71 -10.04
CA GLN A 20 -9.48 -0.05 -10.43
C GLN A 20 -9.09 -0.86 -11.66
N GLU A 21 -9.06 -2.19 -11.51
CA GLU A 21 -8.45 -3.10 -12.48
C GLU A 21 -7.03 -2.64 -12.80
N ASP A 22 -6.71 -2.39 -14.07
CA ASP A 22 -5.38 -1.94 -14.50
C ASP A 22 -5.27 -0.40 -14.61
N SER A 23 -6.29 0.33 -14.14
CA SER A 23 -6.37 1.78 -14.28
C SER A 23 -6.13 2.48 -12.95
N LEU A 24 -5.15 3.37 -12.92
CA LEU A 24 -4.90 4.27 -11.81
C LEU A 24 -6.06 5.28 -11.65
N GLN A 25 -6.65 5.32 -10.47
CA GLN A 25 -7.78 6.21 -10.15
C GLN A 25 -7.33 7.43 -9.35
N GLU A 26 -6.62 7.19 -8.24
CA GLU A 26 -6.26 8.22 -7.27
C GLU A 26 -4.85 7.99 -6.75
N VAL A 27 -4.17 9.08 -6.39
CA VAL A 27 -2.82 9.06 -5.79
C VAL A 27 -2.79 9.98 -4.59
N PHE A 28 -2.12 9.51 -3.53
CA PHE A 28 -1.88 10.29 -2.33
C PHE A 28 -0.42 10.13 -1.89
N ILE A 29 0.16 11.21 -1.38
CA ILE A 29 1.55 11.25 -0.91
C ILE A 29 1.56 11.89 0.48
N SER A 30 2.19 11.23 1.43
CA SER A 30 2.42 11.72 2.80
C SER A 30 3.77 11.25 3.31
N GLU A 31 4.26 11.78 4.42
CA GLU A 31 5.43 11.25 5.13
C GLU A 31 5.07 10.15 6.15
N ASP A 32 3.79 10.04 6.51
CA ASP A 32 3.25 9.12 7.53
C ASP A 32 2.31 8.07 6.93
N LEU A 33 2.58 6.80 7.24
CA LEU A 33 1.76 5.67 6.82
C LEU A 33 0.33 5.74 7.36
N ARG A 34 0.13 6.35 8.53
CA ARG A 34 -1.22 6.51 9.13
C ARG A 34 -2.08 7.50 8.36
N GLU A 35 -1.47 8.51 7.73
CA GLU A 35 -2.20 9.42 6.85
C GLU A 35 -2.68 8.73 5.59
N VAL A 36 -1.87 7.83 5.04
CA VAL A 36 -2.28 6.96 3.92
C VAL A 36 -3.49 6.13 4.30
N LEU A 37 -3.51 5.52 5.49
CA LEU A 37 -4.67 4.75 5.95
C LEU A 37 -5.94 5.63 6.05
N ARG A 38 -5.82 6.82 6.66
CA ARG A 38 -6.95 7.76 6.79
C ARG A 38 -7.51 8.16 5.43
N TRP A 39 -6.64 8.43 4.47
CA TRP A 39 -7.04 8.69 3.09
C TRP A 39 -7.71 7.47 2.45
N ALA A 40 -7.11 6.28 2.61
CA ALA A 40 -7.60 5.03 2.03
C ALA A 40 -8.98 4.60 2.55
N GLN A 41 -9.36 4.98 3.77
CA GLN A 41 -10.69 4.72 4.36
C GLN A 41 -11.83 5.38 3.57
N GLY A 42 -11.55 6.37 2.72
CA GLY A 42 -12.54 6.95 1.80
C GLY A 42 -12.93 6.04 0.63
N PHE A 43 -12.26 4.90 0.45
CA PHE A 43 -12.41 4.03 -0.70
C PHE A 43 -12.71 2.59 -0.29
N SER A 44 -13.38 1.85 -1.18
CA SER A 44 -13.53 0.41 -1.06
C SER A 44 -12.48 -0.27 -1.94
N TYR A 45 -11.61 -1.09 -1.34
CA TYR A 45 -10.64 -1.93 -2.02
C TYR A 45 -10.61 -3.35 -1.44
N GLN A 46 -10.26 -4.34 -2.26
CA GLN A 46 -10.26 -5.74 -1.86
C GLN A 46 -8.93 -6.20 -1.24
N GLU A 47 -7.84 -5.55 -1.63
CA GLU A 47 -6.49 -5.92 -1.18
C GLU A 47 -5.61 -4.66 -1.11
N ALA A 48 -4.75 -4.62 -0.09
CA ALA A 48 -3.68 -3.64 0.02
C ALA A 48 -2.32 -4.33 -0.14
N LEU A 49 -1.49 -3.78 -1.01
CA LEU A 49 -0.13 -4.20 -1.28
C LEU A 49 0.81 -3.12 -0.75
N VAL A 50 1.70 -3.47 0.18
CA VAL A 50 2.61 -2.50 0.81
C VAL A 50 4.05 -2.93 0.60
N SER A 51 4.85 -2.10 -0.05
CA SER A 51 6.31 -2.17 -0.07
C SER A 51 6.86 -1.11 0.87
N SER A 52 7.82 -1.46 1.73
CA SER A 52 8.47 -0.48 2.59
C SER A 52 9.94 -0.77 2.82
N VAL A 53 10.74 0.28 2.84
CA VAL A 53 12.10 0.28 3.38
C VAL A 53 12.22 1.06 4.70
N LYS A 54 11.16 1.78 5.09
CA LYS A 54 11.11 2.65 6.26
C LYS A 54 10.47 1.99 7.47
N TYR A 55 9.37 1.26 7.24
CA TYR A 55 8.57 0.62 8.27
C TYR A 55 8.79 -0.89 8.21
N ASP A 56 8.89 -1.52 9.37
CA ASP A 56 8.92 -2.96 9.45
C ASP A 56 7.51 -3.60 9.30
N VAL A 57 7.48 -4.93 9.23
CA VAL A 57 6.25 -5.71 9.08
C VAL A 57 5.25 -5.45 10.20
N ALA A 58 5.73 -5.33 11.45
CA ALA A 58 4.86 -5.15 12.61
C ALA A 58 4.23 -3.75 12.60
N GLU A 59 4.99 -2.73 12.21
CA GLU A 59 4.49 -1.37 12.02
C GLU A 59 3.43 -1.29 10.93
N ILE A 60 3.65 -1.95 9.79
CA ILE A 60 2.66 -2.00 8.69
C ILE A 60 1.39 -2.71 9.14
N GLN A 61 1.51 -3.85 9.81
CA GLN A 61 0.36 -4.61 10.32
C GLN A 61 -0.39 -3.87 11.42
N ALA A 62 0.28 -3.03 12.21
CA ALA A 62 -0.38 -2.18 13.19
C ALA A 62 -1.24 -1.07 12.55
N VAL A 63 -0.97 -0.70 11.29
CA VAL A 63 -1.72 0.32 10.55
C VAL A 63 -2.81 -0.32 9.69
N PHE A 64 -2.47 -1.30 8.84
CA PHE A 64 -3.41 -1.89 7.88
C PHE A 64 -4.11 -3.16 8.38
N GLY A 65 -3.72 -3.70 9.54
CA GLY A 65 -4.20 -4.98 10.04
C GLY A 65 -3.47 -6.17 9.42
N SER A 66 -3.96 -7.38 9.69
CA SER A 66 -3.39 -8.65 9.20
C SER A 66 -3.62 -8.92 7.72
N ASP A 67 -4.59 -8.22 7.11
CA ASP A 67 -5.10 -8.54 5.77
C ASP A 67 -4.34 -7.82 4.63
N VAL A 68 -3.20 -7.21 4.98
CA VAL A 68 -2.30 -6.53 4.05
C VAL A 68 -1.25 -7.50 3.53
N ARG A 69 -1.00 -7.48 2.21
CA ARG A 69 0.14 -8.19 1.63
C ARG A 69 1.35 -7.27 1.61
N ILE A 70 2.39 -7.67 2.33
CA ILE A 70 3.66 -6.96 2.37
C ILE A 70 4.57 -7.52 1.28
N LEU A 71 5.13 -6.65 0.46
CA LEU A 71 6.05 -6.97 -0.62
C LEU A 71 7.49 -6.74 -0.14
N GLY A 72 8.23 -7.83 0.05
CA GLY A 72 9.63 -7.83 0.47
C GLY A 72 10.60 -8.33 -0.61
N PRO A 73 11.91 -8.36 -0.34
CA PRO A 73 12.94 -8.88 -1.25
C PRO A 73 12.67 -10.30 -1.77
N GLU A 74 11.97 -11.12 -0.98
CA GLU A 74 11.55 -12.48 -1.30
C GLU A 74 10.31 -12.55 -2.21
N THR A 75 9.61 -11.43 -2.41
CA THR A 75 8.44 -11.38 -3.29
C THR A 75 8.88 -11.51 -4.74
N LEU A 76 8.53 -12.64 -5.36
CA LEU A 76 8.87 -12.91 -6.75
C LEU A 76 8.09 -11.98 -7.68
N CYS A 77 8.78 -11.30 -8.60
CA CYS A 77 8.13 -10.71 -9.76
C CYS A 77 7.66 -11.86 -10.67
N PRO A 78 6.35 -11.97 -10.98
CA PRO A 78 5.79 -13.12 -11.68
C PRO A 78 6.20 -13.22 -13.16
N TYR A 79 6.91 -12.20 -13.68
CA TYR A 79 7.46 -12.20 -15.04
C TYR A 79 8.99 -12.08 -14.94
N ARG A 80 9.67 -13.22 -14.83
CA ARG A 80 11.08 -13.35 -15.20
C ARG A 80 11.19 -13.94 -16.59
#